data_AF-A0A9P5N7Q4-F1
#
_entry.id   AF-A0A9P5N7Q4-F1
#
_cell.length_a   1.000
_cell.length_b   1.000
_cell.length_c   1.000
_cell.angle_alpha   90.00
_cell.angle_beta   90.00
_cell.angle_gamma   90.00
#
_symmetry.space_group_name_H-M   'P 1'
#
loop_
_entity.id
_entity.type
_entity.pdbx_description
1 polymer ?
#
loop_
_entity_poly.entity_id
_entity_poly.type
_entity_poly.pdbx_seq_one_letter_code
_entity_poly.pdbx_strand_id
1 'polypeptide(L)'
;MQGTRKPVLPVHTDAEKNLFHFLMQSSEEFCSKTRGPIWKPAVKLWNRYADANDDIFYKLEEQLKIYYTEWKVNLNSKETLSLTYNARKALATTLKHPARSTAVVPVPEKLPQIHTVSKGIRTLPTFFQTIPSANPLLLPIASSSQFTLEMIPPSSSSQGLMPNIDA
;
A
#
# COMPACT_ATOMS: atom_id res chain seq x y z
N MET A 1 5.76 -29.15 21.48
CA MET A 1 4.61 -28.52 20.79
C MET A 1 4.67 -27.02 21.06
N GLN A 2 4.71 -26.18 20.03
CA GLN A 2 4.61 -24.72 20.20
C GLN A 2 3.15 -24.40 20.55
N GLY A 3 2.91 -23.86 21.76
CA GLY A 3 1.57 -23.66 22.35
C GLY A 3 0.79 -22.46 21.78
N THR A 4 0.87 -22.22 20.48
CA THR A 4 0.23 -21.07 19.84
C THR A 4 -1.24 -21.38 19.57
N ARG A 5 -2.16 -20.76 20.32
CA ARG A 5 -3.62 -21.03 20.23
C ARG A 5 -4.24 -20.62 18.90
N LYS A 6 -3.77 -19.51 18.30
CA LYS A 6 -4.24 -18.99 17.01
C LYS A 6 -3.05 -18.52 16.18
N PRO A 7 -3.10 -18.63 14.84
CA PRO A 7 -2.04 -18.10 13.98
C PRO A 7 -1.97 -16.58 14.06
N VAL A 8 -0.78 -16.04 13.83
CA VAL A 8 -0.52 -14.59 13.76
C VAL A 8 -0.52 -14.18 12.29
N LEU A 9 -1.65 -13.64 11.82
CA LEU A 9 -1.88 -13.28 10.43
C LEU A 9 -2.04 -11.76 10.28
N PRO A 10 -1.71 -11.15 9.11
CA PRO A 10 -2.10 -9.78 8.81
C PRO A 10 -3.61 -9.55 8.98
N VAL A 11 -4.04 -8.29 9.06
CA VAL A 11 -5.48 -7.97 9.09
C VAL A 11 -6.08 -8.36 7.73
N HIS A 12 -6.95 -9.37 7.72
CA HIS A 12 -7.45 -9.96 6.48
C HIS A 12 -8.94 -10.30 6.51
N THR A 13 -9.54 -10.44 7.70
CA THR A 13 -10.98 -10.71 7.81
C THR A 13 -11.78 -9.42 7.98
N ASP A 14 -13.04 -9.43 7.56
CA ASP A 14 -13.91 -8.27 7.72
C ASP A 14 -14.24 -8.00 9.20
N ALA A 15 -14.30 -9.04 10.03
CA ALA A 15 -14.42 -8.92 11.48
C ALA A 15 -13.24 -8.15 12.08
N GLU A 16 -12.01 -8.44 11.65
CA GLU A 16 -10.82 -7.71 12.09
C GLU A 16 -10.81 -6.25 11.61
N LYS A 17 -11.21 -6.00 10.36
CA LYS A 17 -11.34 -4.62 9.85
C LYS A 17 -12.35 -3.84 10.68
N ASN A 18 -13.50 -4.43 10.97
CA ASN A 18 -14.54 -3.82 11.80
C ASN A 18 -14.05 -3.56 13.23
N LEU A 19 -13.34 -4.52 13.84
CA LEU A 19 -12.71 -4.33 15.14
C LEU A 19 -11.72 -3.17 15.10
N PHE A 20 -10.86 -3.10 14.07
CA PHE A 20 -9.91 -2.01 13.91
C PHE A 20 -10.63 -0.65 13.82
N HIS A 21 -11.67 -0.56 13.00
CA HIS A 21 -12.48 0.65 12.87
C HIS A 21 -13.13 1.06 14.19
N PHE A 22 -13.70 0.08 14.91
CA PHE A 22 -14.30 0.29 16.22
C PHE A 22 -13.28 0.82 17.22
N LEU A 23 -12.12 0.14 17.36
CA LEU A 23 -11.05 0.54 18.28
C LEU A 23 -10.51 1.94 17.94
N MET A 24 -10.42 2.27 16.66
CA MET A 24 -9.97 3.60 16.23
C MET A 24 -10.94 4.73 16.62
N GLN A 25 -12.21 4.42 16.87
CA GLN A 25 -13.22 5.39 17.31
C GLN A 25 -13.40 5.40 18.83
N SER A 26 -13.28 4.25 19.49
CA SER A 26 -13.70 4.06 20.88
C SER A 26 -12.54 4.04 21.89
N SER A 27 -11.32 3.67 21.46
CA SER A 27 -10.21 3.41 22.38
C SER A 27 -9.13 4.49 22.31
N GLU A 28 -8.64 4.92 23.47
CA GLU A 28 -7.58 5.93 23.58
C GLU A 28 -6.23 5.39 23.10
N GLU A 29 -6.01 4.08 23.22
CA GLU A 29 -4.81 3.40 22.76
C GLU A 29 -4.64 3.48 21.24
N PHE A 30 -5.75 3.45 20.49
CA PHE A 30 -5.73 3.60 19.05
C PHE A 30 -5.92 5.07 18.62
N CYS A 31 -6.66 5.87 19.38
CA CYS A 31 -6.93 7.28 19.07
C CYS A 31 -6.28 8.24 20.08
N SER A 32 -4.94 8.27 20.13
CA SER A 32 -4.26 9.32 20.91
C SER A 32 -4.38 10.66 20.18
N LYS A 33 -5.00 11.64 20.85
CA LYS A 33 -5.37 12.96 20.30
C LYS A 33 -4.24 13.72 19.61
N THR A 34 -2.98 13.40 19.92
CA THR A 34 -1.82 14.21 19.46
C THR A 34 -0.82 13.41 18.62
N ARG A 35 -0.81 12.06 18.69
CA ARG A 35 0.30 11.26 18.13
C ARG A 35 -0.11 9.99 17.37
N GLY A 36 -1.42 9.71 17.29
CA GLY A 36 -1.91 8.45 16.72
C GLY A 36 -1.76 7.25 17.68
N PRO A 37 -1.90 6.01 17.18
CA PRO A 37 -1.98 4.83 18.05
C PRO A 37 -0.71 4.60 18.89
N ILE A 38 -0.90 4.25 20.16
CA ILE A 38 0.14 3.75 21.06
C ILE A 38 0.19 2.23 20.89
N TRP A 39 1.13 1.75 20.07
CA TRP A 39 1.09 0.38 19.55
C TRP A 39 1.17 -0.73 20.59
N LYS A 40 2.08 -0.63 21.56
CA LYS A 40 2.24 -1.67 22.60
C LYS A 40 0.94 -1.95 23.38
N PRO A 41 0.25 -0.95 23.94
CA PRO A 41 -1.05 -1.19 24.59
C PRO A 41 -2.16 -1.51 23.58
N ALA A 42 -2.15 -0.94 22.37
CA ALA A 42 -3.11 -1.27 21.32
C ALA A 42 -3.08 -2.76 20.93
N VAL A 43 -1.89 -3.36 20.79
CA VAL A 43 -1.72 -4.80 20.52
C VAL A 43 -2.25 -5.64 21.68
N LYS A 44 -1.98 -5.24 22.93
CA LYS A 44 -2.52 -5.94 24.11
C LYS A 44 -4.04 -5.90 24.11
N LEU A 45 -4.63 -4.75 23.80
CA LEU A 45 -6.08 -4.60 23.71
C LEU A 45 -6.64 -5.48 22.58
N TRP A 46 -6.05 -5.42 21.39
CA TRP A 46 -6.43 -6.28 20.27
C TRP A 46 -6.40 -7.77 20.62
N ASN A 47 -5.31 -8.23 21.22
CA ASN A 47 -5.14 -9.64 21.53
C ASN A 47 -6.12 -10.13 22.61
N ARG A 48 -6.61 -9.24 23.50
CA ARG A 48 -7.73 -9.55 24.40
C ARG A 48 -9.04 -9.79 23.63
N TYR A 49 -9.31 -9.02 22.57
CA TYR A 49 -10.45 -9.29 21.69
C TYR A 49 -10.29 -10.60 20.90
N ALA A 50 -9.06 -10.91 20.47
CA ALA A 50 -8.73 -12.17 19.83
C ALA A 50 -8.90 -13.39 20.77
N ASP A 51 -8.67 -13.23 22.07
CA ASP A 51 -8.92 -14.29 23.06
C ASP A 51 -10.42 -14.59 23.21
N ALA A 52 -11.27 -13.57 23.08
CA ALA A 52 -12.73 -13.68 23.27
C ALA A 52 -13.50 -14.04 21.99
N ASN A 53 -12.93 -13.83 20.80
CA ASN A 53 -13.61 -13.98 19.52
C ASN A 53 -12.82 -14.90 18.58
N ASP A 54 -13.47 -15.91 18.02
CA ASP A 54 -12.81 -16.88 17.13
C ASP A 54 -12.44 -16.35 15.76
N ASP A 55 -13.18 -15.35 15.27
CA ASP A 55 -12.94 -14.70 13.97
C ASP A 55 -11.83 -13.64 13.98
N ILE A 56 -11.23 -13.39 15.15
CA ILE A 56 -10.17 -12.40 15.35
C ILE A 56 -8.88 -13.11 15.71
N PHE A 57 -7.86 -12.91 14.88
CA PHE A 57 -6.55 -13.51 15.08
C PHE A 57 -5.63 -12.56 15.84
N TYR A 58 -4.65 -13.12 16.53
CA TYR A 58 -3.59 -12.34 17.17
C TYR A 58 -2.85 -11.48 16.15
N LYS A 59 -2.40 -10.32 16.62
CA LYS A 59 -1.64 -9.37 15.82
C LYS A 59 -0.35 -8.97 16.52
N LEU A 60 0.66 -8.71 15.69
CA LEU A 60 1.88 -8.04 16.09
C LEU A 60 1.76 -6.53 15.90
N GLU A 61 2.65 -5.80 16.56
CA GLU A 61 2.76 -4.34 16.44
C GLU A 61 3.02 -3.93 14.99
N GLU A 62 3.90 -4.63 14.29
CA GLU A 62 4.27 -4.38 12.90
C GLU A 62 3.07 -4.55 11.96
N GLN A 63 2.26 -5.59 12.19
CA GLN A 63 1.08 -5.86 11.38
C GLN A 63 0.01 -4.77 11.54
N LEU A 64 -0.23 -4.32 12.78
CA LEU A 64 -1.16 -3.21 13.03
C LEU A 64 -0.65 -1.88 12.45
N LYS A 65 0.66 -1.63 12.50
CA LYS A 65 1.28 -0.45 11.88
C LYS A 65 1.10 -0.44 10.36
N ILE A 66 1.38 -1.56 9.71
CA ILE A 66 1.21 -1.71 8.26
C ILE A 66 -0.26 -1.43 7.89
N TYR A 67 -1.19 -2.11 8.54
CA TYR A 67 -2.61 -1.91 8.26
C TYR A 67 -3.08 -0.48 8.54
N TYR A 68 -2.57 0.16 9.59
CA TYR A 68 -2.88 1.57 9.86
C TYR A 68 -2.40 2.52 8.76
N THR A 69 -1.24 2.27 8.17
CA THR A 69 -0.77 3.09 7.03
C THR A 69 -1.70 2.94 5.83
N GLU A 70 -2.11 1.72 5.49
CA GLU A 70 -3.08 1.45 4.43
C GLU A 70 -4.44 2.10 4.73
N TRP A 71 -4.91 1.96 5.96
CA TRP A 71 -6.15 2.56 6.44
C TRP A 71 -6.14 4.09 6.29
N LYS A 72 -5.04 4.76 6.63
CA LYS A 72 -4.90 6.22 6.43
C LYS A 72 -4.93 6.61 4.96
N VAL A 73 -4.27 5.86 4.09
CA VAL A 73 -4.31 6.12 2.64
C VAL A 73 -5.74 5.98 2.13
N ASN A 74 -6.46 4.94 2.56
CA ASN A 74 -7.86 4.74 2.22
C ASN A 74 -8.76 5.85 2.75
N LEU A 75 -8.51 6.34 3.97
CA LEU A 75 -9.24 7.44 4.56
C LEU A 75 -9.03 8.74 3.79
N ASN A 76 -7.78 9.10 3.50
CA ASN A 76 -7.44 10.27 2.70
C ASN A 76 -8.04 10.17 1.28
N SER A 77 -8.01 8.98 0.68
CA SER A 77 -8.65 8.75 -0.63
C SER A 77 -10.15 9.02 -0.57
N LYS A 78 -10.85 8.51 0.46
CA LYS A 78 -12.28 8.76 0.67
C LYS A 78 -12.57 10.24 0.89
N GLU A 79 -11.76 10.92 1.70
CA GLU A 79 -11.87 12.36 1.95
C GLU A 79 -11.68 13.17 0.67
N THR A 80 -10.60 12.92 -0.07
CA THR A 80 -10.31 13.56 -1.36
C THR A 80 -11.47 13.34 -2.34
N LEU A 81 -12.01 12.12 -2.42
CA LEU A 81 -13.17 11.83 -3.26
C LEU A 81 -14.41 12.62 -2.80
N SER A 82 -14.64 12.73 -1.48
CA SER A 82 -15.74 13.52 -0.92
C SER A 82 -15.62 15.00 -1.29
N LEU A 83 -14.45 15.59 -1.03
CA LEU A 83 -14.17 17.02 -1.31
C LEU A 83 -14.30 17.35 -2.80
N THR A 84 -13.80 16.46 -3.67
CA THR A 84 -13.82 16.67 -5.13
C THR A 84 -15.11 16.21 -5.80
N TYR A 85 -16.10 15.73 -5.02
CA TYR A 85 -17.32 15.14 -5.56
C TYR A 85 -18.06 16.07 -6.54
N ASN A 86 -18.31 17.32 -6.13
CA ASN A 86 -19.06 18.28 -6.95
C ASN A 86 -18.33 18.62 -8.25
N ALA A 87 -17.00 18.80 -8.20
CA ALA A 87 -16.17 19.06 -9.38
C ALA A 87 -16.18 17.87 -10.36
N ARG A 88 -16.13 16.64 -9.84
CA ARG A 88 -16.11 15.42 -10.66
C ARG A 88 -17.50 15.01 -11.18
N LYS A 89 -18.58 15.47 -10.54
CA LYS A 89 -19.96 15.05 -10.85
C LYS A 89 -20.33 15.29 -12.32
N ALA A 90 -20.01 16.46 -12.87
CA ALA A 90 -20.34 16.80 -14.26
C ALA A 90 -19.66 15.82 -15.24
N LEU A 91 -18.35 15.59 -15.07
CA LEU A 91 -17.60 14.65 -15.89
C LEU A 91 -18.10 13.20 -15.72
N ALA A 92 -18.39 12.77 -14.49
CA ALA A 92 -18.90 11.44 -14.23
C ALA A 92 -20.26 11.20 -14.92
N THR A 93 -21.15 12.20 -14.95
CA THR A 93 -22.42 12.13 -15.66
C THR A 93 -22.22 12.00 -17.16
N THR A 94 -21.33 12.81 -17.75
CA THR A 94 -21.02 12.75 -19.19
C THR A 94 -20.41 11.39 -19.58
N LEU A 95 -19.49 10.86 -18.77
CA LEU A 95 -18.84 9.59 -19.05
C LEU A 95 -19.79 8.39 -18.94
N LYS A 96 -20.75 8.45 -18.01
CA LYS A 96 -21.77 7.40 -17.82
C LYS A 96 -22.94 7.52 -18.81
N HIS A 97 -22.97 8.56 -19.64
CA HIS A 97 -24.09 8.79 -20.55
C HIS A 97 -24.12 7.72 -21.65
N PRO A 98 -25.24 7.00 -21.86
CA PRO A 98 -25.32 5.89 -22.81
C PRO A 98 -25.07 6.33 -24.27
N ALA A 99 -25.45 7.57 -24.61
CA ALA A 99 -25.19 8.13 -25.95
C ALA A 99 -23.68 8.35 -26.25
N ARG A 100 -22.79 8.20 -25.26
CA ARG A 100 -21.35 8.21 -25.49
C ARG A 100 -20.92 7.05 -26.39
N SER A 101 -21.52 5.87 -26.20
CA SER A 101 -21.18 4.67 -26.97
C SER A 101 -21.69 4.73 -28.41
N THR A 102 -22.77 5.48 -28.68
CA THR A 102 -23.32 5.66 -30.03
C THR A 102 -22.55 6.69 -30.86
N ALA A 103 -21.76 7.56 -30.21
CA ALA A 103 -20.94 8.58 -30.86
C ALA A 103 -19.49 8.11 -31.14
N VAL A 104 -19.20 6.82 -30.94
CA VAL A 104 -17.87 6.25 -31.20
C VAL A 104 -17.66 6.11 -32.70
N VAL A 105 -16.55 6.64 -33.20
CA VAL A 105 -16.12 6.48 -34.60
C VAL A 105 -15.87 4.99 -34.86
N PRO A 106 -16.37 4.41 -35.97
CA PRO A 106 -16.08 3.03 -36.33
C PRO A 106 -14.56 2.83 -36.39
N VAL A 107 -14.02 2.03 -35.46
CA VAL A 107 -12.62 1.63 -35.47
C VAL A 107 -12.49 0.51 -36.50
N PRO A 108 -11.55 0.60 -37.46
CA PRO A 108 -11.26 -0.51 -38.36
C PRO A 108 -10.88 -1.74 -37.53
N GLU A 109 -11.71 -2.78 -37.59
CA GLU A 109 -11.41 -4.05 -36.93
C GLU A 109 -10.25 -4.72 -37.67
N LYS A 110 -9.07 -4.74 -37.04
CA LYS A 110 -7.97 -5.56 -37.52
C LYS A 110 -8.27 -7.00 -37.15
N LEU A 111 -8.53 -7.84 -38.14
CA LEU A 111 -8.68 -9.28 -37.92
C LEU A 111 -7.46 -9.81 -37.15
N PRO A 112 -7.66 -10.66 -36.13
CA PRO A 112 -6.56 -11.25 -35.39
C PRO A 112 -5.65 -11.98 -36.38
N GLN A 113 -4.42 -11.47 -36.54
CA GLN A 113 -3.44 -12.08 -37.41
C GLN A 113 -2.93 -13.34 -36.72
N ILE A 114 -3.35 -14.51 -37.20
CA ILE A 114 -2.86 -15.78 -36.70
C ILE A 114 -1.39 -15.88 -37.09
N HIS A 115 -0.51 -15.74 -36.11
CA HIS A 115 0.91 -15.93 -36.30
C HIS A 115 1.23 -17.43 -36.32
N THR A 116 1.45 -17.99 -37.50
CA THR A 116 1.96 -19.35 -37.65
C THR A 116 3.47 -19.36 -37.41
N VAL A 117 3.88 -19.90 -36.26
CA VAL A 117 5.29 -20.12 -35.94
C VAL A 117 5.77 -21.35 -36.72
N SER A 118 6.43 -21.15 -37.86
CA SER A 118 6.95 -22.28 -38.67
C SER A 118 8.31 -22.81 -38.19
N LYS A 119 9.01 -22.05 -37.35
CA LYS A 119 10.31 -22.42 -36.77
C LYS A 119 10.26 -22.23 -35.26
N GLY A 120 10.59 -23.29 -34.53
CA GLY A 120 10.64 -23.28 -33.07
C GLY A 120 11.72 -22.34 -32.50
N ILE A 121 11.89 -22.41 -31.19
CA ILE A 121 12.79 -21.56 -30.40
C ILE A 121 14.23 -21.68 -30.97
N ARG A 122 14.86 -20.54 -31.28
CA ARG A 122 16.28 -20.51 -31.68
C ARG A 122 17.14 -21.00 -30.52
N THR A 123 17.93 -22.04 -30.75
CA THR A 123 18.96 -22.48 -29.80
C THR A 123 20.01 -21.36 -29.67
N LEU A 124 20.11 -20.78 -28.47
CA LEU A 124 21.23 -19.90 -28.15
C LEU A 124 22.53 -20.71 -28.17
N PRO A 125 23.65 -20.17 -28.68
CA PRO A 125 24.92 -20.84 -28.60
C PRO A 125 25.25 -21.08 -27.13
N THR A 126 25.34 -22.35 -26.77
CA THR A 126 25.78 -22.78 -25.44
C THR A 126 27.25 -22.39 -25.31
N PHE A 127 27.52 -21.25 -24.67
CA PHE A 127 28.86 -20.94 -24.19
C PHE A 127 29.13 -21.86 -23.00
N PHE A 128 29.62 -23.07 -23.27
CA PHE A 128 30.33 -23.83 -22.25
C PHE A 128 31.65 -23.11 -21.99
N GLN A 129 31.64 -22.19 -21.03
CA GLN A 129 32.86 -21.67 -20.46
C GLN A 129 33.47 -22.81 -19.62
N THR A 130 34.49 -23.46 -20.18
CA THR A 130 35.38 -24.35 -19.43
C THR A 130 35.98 -23.57 -18.27
N ILE A 131 35.55 -23.88 -17.05
CA ILE A 131 36.19 -23.39 -15.82
C ILE A 131 37.37 -24.34 -15.55
N PRO A 132 38.64 -23.90 -15.67
CA PRO A 132 39.74 -24.68 -15.15
C PRO A 132 39.66 -24.73 -13.62
N SER A 133 39.65 -25.95 -13.11
CA SER A 133 39.66 -26.31 -11.70
C SER A 133 40.82 -25.65 -10.94
N ALA A 134 40.49 -24.74 -10.03
CA ALA A 134 41.24 -24.50 -8.79
C ALA A 134 40.28 -23.98 -7.72
N ASN A 135 40.04 -24.81 -6.68
CA ASN A 135 39.40 -24.47 -5.41
C ASN A 135 40.14 -23.30 -4.70
N PRO A 136 39.64 -22.65 -3.61
CA PRO A 136 38.45 -22.95 -2.79
C PRO A 136 37.62 -21.69 -2.37
N LEU A 137 36.58 -21.93 -1.56
CA LEU A 137 35.86 -21.00 -0.67
C LEU A 137 34.63 -20.27 -1.22
N LEU A 138 33.49 -20.91 -0.92
CA LEU A 138 32.15 -20.36 -0.82
C LEU A 138 32.11 -19.05 0.00
N LEU A 139 31.56 -17.99 -0.59
CA LEU A 139 30.73 -17.02 0.14
C LEU A 139 29.48 -16.69 -0.71
N PRO A 140 28.29 -16.61 -0.09
CA PRO A 140 27.05 -16.31 -0.78
C PRO A 140 26.97 -14.81 -1.13
N ILE A 141 26.52 -14.50 -2.34
CA ILE A 141 26.23 -13.12 -2.77
C ILE A 141 25.03 -12.61 -1.95
N ALA A 142 25.31 -11.69 -1.03
CA ALA A 142 24.29 -10.91 -0.35
C ALA A 142 23.66 -9.92 -1.34
N SER A 143 22.34 -10.01 -1.45
CA SER A 143 21.48 -9.00 -2.06
C SER A 143 21.65 -7.67 -1.33
N SER A 144 22.07 -6.61 -2.03
CA SER A 144 22.16 -5.26 -1.48
C SER A 144 21.61 -4.25 -2.49
N SER A 145 20.32 -3.94 -2.35
CA SER A 145 19.70 -2.77 -2.97
C SER A 145 20.01 -1.56 -2.10
N GLN A 146 20.92 -0.69 -2.53
CA GLN A 146 21.13 0.61 -1.91
C GLN A 146 20.27 1.64 -2.66
N PHE A 147 19.19 2.08 -2.01
CA PHE A 147 18.47 3.31 -2.35
C PHE A 147 19.14 4.44 -1.57
N THR A 148 19.93 5.27 -2.25
CA THR A 148 20.51 6.48 -1.66
C THR A 148 19.52 7.62 -1.85
N LEU A 149 18.98 8.13 -0.75
CA LEU A 149 18.04 9.25 -0.72
C LEU A 149 18.87 10.51 -0.40
N GLU A 150 19.20 11.29 -1.43
CA GLU A 150 19.88 12.57 -1.23
C GLU A 150 18.96 13.57 -0.52
N MET A 151 19.50 14.15 0.55
CA MET A 151 18.89 15.18 1.37
C MET A 151 18.84 16.51 0.62
N ILE A 152 17.64 17.07 0.46
CA ILE A 152 17.43 18.47 0.10
C ILE A 152 17.53 19.30 1.40
N PRO A 153 18.40 20.31 1.51
CA PRO A 153 18.49 21.19 2.68
C PRO A 153 17.32 22.19 2.73
N PRO A 154 16.87 22.60 3.93
CA PRO A 154 15.80 23.58 4.08
C PRO A 154 16.26 24.99 3.72
N SER A 155 15.55 25.63 2.80
CA SER A 155 15.70 27.05 2.45
C SER A 155 15.23 27.95 3.58
N SER A 156 16.11 28.87 3.96
CA SER A 156 15.99 29.87 5.03
C SER A 156 14.75 30.76 4.95
N SER A 157 14.20 31.00 6.14
CA SER A 157 13.19 32.01 6.47
C SER A 157 13.58 33.40 5.99
N SER A 158 12.76 34.02 5.15
CA SER A 158 12.81 35.46 4.88
C SER A 158 11.83 36.18 5.80
N GLN A 159 12.35 37.15 6.56
CA GLN A 159 11.63 38.01 7.47
C GLN A 159 10.71 38.95 6.68
N GLY A 160 9.40 38.86 6.92
CA GLY A 160 8.40 39.79 6.42
C GLY A 160 8.00 40.77 7.52
N LEU A 161 8.43 42.01 7.35
CA LEU A 161 8.04 43.23 8.07
C LEU A 161 6.53 43.31 8.34
N MET A 162 6.13 43.58 9.59
CA MET A 162 4.80 44.09 9.91
C MET A 162 4.83 45.64 9.87
N PRO A 163 3.89 46.31 9.18
CA PRO A 163 3.68 47.74 9.39
C PRO A 163 2.74 47.97 10.58
N ASN A 164 3.23 48.82 11.48
CA ASN A 164 2.51 49.42 12.58
C ASN A 164 1.44 50.38 12.03
N ILE A 165 0.19 50.29 12.50
CA ILE A 165 -0.83 51.30 12.25
C ILE A 165 -1.43 51.68 13.60
N ASP A 166 -0.90 52.76 14.15
CA ASP A 166 -1.58 53.59 15.15
C ASP A 166 -2.45 54.60 14.41
N ALA A 167 -3.74 54.66 14.79
CA ALA A 167 -4.59 55.85 14.76
C ALA A 167 -5.86 55.57 15.59
#